data_AF-W2GYW8-F1
#
_entry.id   AF-W2GYW8-F1
#
_cell.length_a   1.000
_cell.length_b   1.000
_cell.length_c   1.000
_cell.angle_alpha   90.00
_cell.angle_beta   90.00
_cell.angle_gamma   90.00
#
_symmetry.space_group_name_H-M   'P 1'
#
loop_
_entity.id
_entity.type
_entity.pdbx_description
1 polymer ?
#
loop_
_entity_poly.entity_id
_entity_poly.type
_entity_poly.pdbx_seq_one_letter_code
_entity_poly.pdbx_strand_id
1 'polypeptide(L)'
;MSAKSIIKLSRTTDDQLMKLANSLGVKVDQIDFKQNLDRSKDYAILNMGTPKIGGTHWIAVSNKHKRYFDPLGLPRPRVIPKDYSYKEVDIQDPQFGHCGQYCVLWLYYLQHGKEDDFYKLFKQLG
;
A
#
# COMPACT_ATOMS: atom_id res chain seq x y z
N MET A 1 8.94 21.26 2.06
CA MET A 1 9.20 20.36 0.91
C MET A 1 7.94 20.28 0.05
N SER A 2 8.06 20.42 -1.26
CA SER A 2 6.93 20.42 -2.21
C SER A 2 6.56 18.98 -2.61
N ALA A 3 5.28 18.71 -2.89
CA ALA A 3 4.81 17.41 -3.40
C ALA A 3 5.59 16.93 -4.64
N LYS A 4 6.14 17.85 -5.44
CA LYS A 4 6.95 17.54 -6.63
C LYS A 4 8.28 16.83 -6.32
N SER A 5 8.86 16.99 -5.12
CA SER A 5 10.14 16.35 -4.79
C SER A 5 10.01 14.88 -4.37
N ILE A 6 8.81 14.43 -3.99
CA ILE A 6 8.53 13.04 -3.60
C ILE A 6 8.59 12.10 -4.81
N ILE A 7 8.32 12.63 -6.02
CA ILE A 7 8.21 11.87 -7.26
C ILE A 7 9.58 11.36 -7.78
N LYS A 8 10.70 11.94 -7.33
CA LYS A 8 12.07 11.61 -7.80
C LYS A 8 12.82 10.59 -6.93
N LEU A 9 12.26 10.14 -5.81
CA LEU A 9 12.94 9.21 -4.91
C LEU A 9 12.67 7.77 -5.30
N SER A 10 13.73 6.97 -5.39
CA SER A 10 13.67 5.54 -5.73
C SER A 10 12.92 4.69 -4.71
N ARG A 11 12.65 5.22 -3.51
CA ARG A 11 11.81 4.62 -2.47
C ARG A 11 11.11 5.69 -1.65
N THR A 12 9.80 5.54 -1.42
CA THR A 12 9.04 6.40 -0.50
C THR A 12 9.31 5.99 0.94
N THR A 13 9.60 6.95 1.82
CA THR A 13 9.76 6.71 3.27
C THR A 13 8.41 6.73 3.98
N ASP A 14 8.38 6.21 5.21
CA ASP A 14 7.22 6.18 6.09
C ASP A 14 6.61 7.59 6.27
N ASP A 15 7.44 8.59 6.57
CA ASP A 15 7.04 9.99 6.71
C ASP A 15 6.43 10.56 5.43
N GLN A 16 6.95 10.18 4.26
CA GLN A 16 6.44 10.64 2.98
C GLN A 16 5.09 10.01 2.66
N LEU A 17 4.90 8.73 2.99
CA LEU A 17 3.62 8.05 2.85
C LEU A 17 2.57 8.63 3.79
N MET A 18 2.91 8.88 5.04
CA MET A 18 2.01 9.52 6.00
C MET A 18 1.62 10.93 5.53
N LYS A 19 2.59 11.74 5.06
CA LYS A 19 2.33 13.07 4.50
C LYS A 19 1.42 13.02 3.27
N LEU A 20 1.65 12.06 2.36
CA LEU A 20 0.82 11.86 1.18
C LEU A 20 -0.61 11.47 1.58
N ALA A 21 -0.77 10.47 2.45
CA ALA A 21 -2.06 10.03 2.95
C ALA A 21 -2.86 11.18 3.58
N ASN A 22 -2.22 11.93 4.49
CA ASN A 22 -2.84 13.10 5.12
C ASN A 22 -3.25 14.18 4.10
N SER A 23 -2.41 14.44 3.09
CA SER A 23 -2.74 15.44 2.04
C SER A 23 -3.93 15.05 1.17
N LEU A 24 -4.23 13.75 1.07
CA LEU A 24 -5.34 13.19 0.30
C LEU A 24 -6.56 12.85 1.18
N GLY A 25 -6.50 13.12 2.49
CA GLY A 25 -7.55 12.75 3.43
C GLY A 25 -7.72 11.23 3.60
N VAL A 26 -6.69 10.45 3.32
CA VAL A 26 -6.69 8.98 3.45
C VAL A 26 -6.30 8.61 4.88
N LYS A 27 -7.17 7.86 5.57
CA LYS A 27 -6.85 7.35 6.91
C LYS A 27 -5.81 6.23 6.80
N VAL A 28 -4.67 6.39 7.46
CA VAL A 28 -3.67 5.33 7.63
C VAL A 28 -3.31 5.28 9.11
N ASP A 29 -3.70 4.20 9.78
CA ASP A 29 -3.52 4.03 11.22
C ASP A 29 -2.14 3.50 11.60
N GLN A 30 -1.49 2.80 10.67
CA GLN A 30 -0.19 2.17 10.87
C GLN A 30 0.67 2.25 9.62
N ILE A 31 1.93 2.65 9.78
CA ILE A 31 3.01 2.44 8.82
C ILE A 31 4.16 1.77 9.57
N ASP A 32 4.52 0.54 9.19
CA ASP A 32 5.54 -0.25 9.91
C ASP A 32 6.02 -1.42 9.02
N PHE A 33 6.90 -2.28 9.52
CA PHE A 33 7.23 -3.55 8.89
C PHE A 33 6.12 -4.60 9.06
N LYS A 34 6.00 -5.51 8.08
CA LYS A 34 4.94 -6.53 8.02
C LYS A 34 4.77 -7.38 9.29
N GLN A 35 5.87 -7.67 10.00
CA GLN A 35 5.84 -8.50 11.21
C GLN A 35 5.15 -7.80 12.39
N ASN A 36 4.99 -6.48 12.31
CA ASN A 36 4.40 -5.65 13.36
C ASN A 36 2.92 -5.32 13.08
N LEU A 37 2.28 -5.95 12.09
CA LEU A 37 0.86 -5.69 11.77
C LEU A 37 -0.01 -5.72 13.03
N ASP A 38 -0.57 -4.57 13.39
CA ASP A 38 -1.52 -4.42 14.48
C ASP A 38 -2.95 -4.61 13.95
N ARG A 39 -3.56 -5.73 14.30
CA ARG A 39 -4.91 -6.08 13.86
C ARG A 39 -6.02 -5.25 14.51
N SER A 40 -5.70 -4.44 15.51
CA SER A 40 -6.66 -3.50 16.11
C SER A 40 -6.83 -2.21 15.30
N LYS A 41 -5.93 -1.94 14.34
CA LYS A 41 -5.98 -0.78 13.46
C LYS A 41 -6.82 -1.08 12.21
N ASP A 42 -7.51 -0.09 11.64
CA ASP A 42 -8.35 -0.34 10.46
C ASP A 42 -7.52 -0.49 9.19
N TYR A 43 -6.51 0.38 9.02
CA TYR A 43 -5.75 0.54 7.78
C TYR A 43 -4.25 0.62 8.03
N ALA A 44 -3.48 -0.24 7.36
CA ALA A 44 -2.03 -0.29 7.49
C ALA A 44 -1.34 -0.25 6.12
N ILE A 45 -0.18 0.40 6.06
CA ILE A 45 0.79 0.27 4.98
C ILE A 45 2.03 -0.40 5.56
N LEU A 46 2.41 -1.56 5.04
CA LEU A 46 3.46 -2.39 5.64
C LEU A 46 4.65 -2.54 4.71
N ASN A 47 5.85 -2.46 5.28
CA ASN A 47 7.08 -2.74 4.56
C ASN A 47 7.40 -4.23 4.61
N MET A 48 7.74 -4.81 3.45
CA MET A 48 8.14 -6.20 3.31
C MET A 48 9.57 -6.49 3.79
N GLY A 49 10.34 -5.43 4.05
CA GLY A 49 11.67 -5.49 4.63
C GLY A 49 11.69 -5.91 6.09
N THR A 50 12.79 -5.59 6.78
CA THR A 50 12.96 -5.73 8.23
C THR A 50 13.88 -4.64 8.75
N PRO A 51 13.92 -4.36 10.07
CA PRO A 51 14.87 -3.41 10.63
C PRO A 51 16.34 -3.73 10.29
N LYS A 52 16.68 -5.02 10.10
CA LYS A 52 18.05 -5.46 9.77
C LYS A 52 18.43 -5.26 8.31
N ILE A 53 17.49 -5.40 7.38
CA ILE A 53 17.75 -5.32 5.92
C ILE A 53 17.29 -3.98 5.32
N GLY A 54 16.59 -3.16 6.11
CA GLY A 54 15.92 -1.95 5.64
C GLY A 54 14.62 -2.23 4.91
N GLY A 55 14.03 -1.18 4.33
CA GLY A 55 12.79 -1.24 3.57
C GLY A 55 13.00 -1.76 2.14
N THR A 56 12.07 -2.60 1.66
CA THR A 56 12.18 -3.25 0.33
C THR A 56 10.98 -2.96 -0.57
N HIS A 57 9.76 -3.20 -0.09
CA HIS A 57 8.52 -3.10 -0.83
C HIS A 57 7.36 -2.72 0.11
N TRP A 58 6.39 -1.96 -0.38
CA TRP A 58 5.23 -1.51 0.40
C TRP A 58 3.98 -2.24 -0.06
N ILE A 59 3.20 -2.73 0.89
CA ILE A 59 1.88 -3.36 0.71
C ILE A 59 0.83 -2.60 1.53
N ALA A 60 -0.45 -2.73 1.19
CA ALA A 60 -1.55 -2.17 1.98
C ALA A 60 -2.45 -3.27 2.54
N VAL A 61 -2.99 -3.03 3.73
CA VAL A 61 -3.89 -3.95 4.44
C VAL A 61 -5.05 -3.14 4.99
N SER A 62 -6.27 -3.64 4.82
CA SER A 62 -7.42 -3.19 5.60
C SER A 62 -7.92 -4.33 6.48
N ASN A 63 -7.76 -4.18 7.79
CA ASN A 63 -8.33 -5.11 8.75
C ASN A 63 -9.86 -4.95 8.81
N LYS A 64 -10.36 -3.72 8.68
CA LYS A 64 -11.79 -3.39 8.66
C LYS A 64 -12.55 -4.09 7.52
N HIS A 65 -11.99 -4.10 6.30
CA HIS A 65 -12.61 -4.72 5.13
C HIS A 65 -12.10 -6.13 4.85
N LYS A 66 -11.15 -6.64 5.63
CA LYS A 66 -10.43 -7.90 5.39
C LYS A 66 -9.87 -7.95 3.97
N ARG A 67 -9.11 -6.92 3.59
CA ARG A 67 -8.50 -6.77 2.26
C ARG A 67 -6.99 -6.66 2.35
N TYR A 68 -6.31 -7.20 1.35
CA TYR A 68 -4.88 -7.08 1.12
C TYR A 68 -4.63 -6.57 -0.29
N PHE A 69 -3.63 -5.71 -0.42
CA PHE A 69 -3.20 -5.17 -1.70
C PHE A 69 -1.67 -5.18 -1.81
N ASP A 70 -1.21 -5.74 -2.93
CA ASP A 70 0.17 -5.67 -3.38
C ASP A 70 0.20 -5.02 -4.77
N PRO A 71 0.94 -3.91 -4.95
CA PRO A 71 1.12 -3.28 -6.26
C PRO A 71 1.69 -4.22 -7.33
N LEU A 72 2.44 -5.25 -6.94
CA LEU A 72 3.04 -6.26 -7.84
C LEU A 72 2.12 -7.48 -8.04
N GLY A 73 0.89 -7.44 -7.51
CA GLY A 73 -0.07 -8.55 -7.62
C GLY A 73 0.34 -9.82 -6.87
N LEU A 74 1.35 -9.77 -6.00
CA LEU A 74 1.89 -10.95 -5.33
C LEU A 74 0.92 -11.52 -4.28
N PRO A 75 0.98 -12.84 -4.01
CA PRO A 75 0.21 -13.45 -2.93
C PRO A 75 0.56 -12.82 -1.58
N ARG A 76 -0.47 -12.68 -0.73
CA ARG A 76 -0.29 -12.16 0.64
C ARG A 76 0.77 -12.96 1.42
N PRO A 77 1.62 -12.29 2.20
CA PRO A 77 2.56 -12.98 3.08
C PRO A 77 1.84 -13.62 4.27
N ARG A 78 2.46 -14.63 4.89
CA ARG A 78 1.87 -15.44 5.98
C ARG A 78 1.38 -14.64 7.20
N VAL A 79 1.95 -13.46 7.43
CA VAL A 79 1.56 -12.56 8.54
C VAL A 79 0.15 -11.98 8.34
N ILE A 80 -0.31 -11.88 7.09
CA ILE A 80 -1.66 -11.42 6.76
C ILE A 80 -2.65 -12.58 6.94
N PRO A 81 -3.77 -12.36 7.66
CA PRO A 81 -4.78 -13.39 7.89
C PRO A 81 -5.28 -14.09 6.62
N LYS A 82 -5.60 -15.39 6.75
CA LYS A 82 -6.05 -16.22 5.63
C LYS A 82 -7.45 -15.88 5.11
N ASP A 83 -8.24 -15.13 5.85
CA ASP A 83 -9.58 -14.68 5.46
C ASP A 83 -9.56 -13.33 4.72
N TYR A 84 -8.39 -12.74 4.46
CA TYR A 84 -8.30 -11.45 3.76
C TYR A 84 -8.22 -11.67 2.25
N SER A 85 -9.15 -11.09 1.50
CA SER A 85 -9.15 -11.23 0.04
C SER A 85 -8.19 -10.25 -0.62
N TYR A 86 -7.75 -10.61 -1.83
CA TYR A 86 -6.89 -9.78 -2.67
C TYR A 86 -7.16 -10.06 -4.14
N LYS A 87 -6.63 -9.22 -5.03
CA LYS A 87 -6.64 -9.46 -6.47
C LYS A 87 -5.22 -9.62 -6.96
N GLU A 88 -4.99 -10.63 -7.79
CA GLU A 88 -3.72 -10.88 -8.48
C GLU A 88 -3.68 -10.03 -9.75
N VAL A 89 -3.50 -8.73 -9.58
CA VAL A 89 -3.35 -7.77 -10.69
C VAL A 89 -2.00 -7.09 -10.50
N ASP A 90 -1.13 -7.23 -11.50
CA ASP A 90 0.12 -6.51 -11.55
C ASP A 90 -0.14 -5.07 -12.02
N ILE A 91 0.06 -4.11 -11.12
CA ILE A 91 -0.21 -2.69 -11.33
C ILE A 91 1.09 -1.90 -11.51
N GLN A 92 2.17 -2.39 -10.93
CA GLN A 92 3.45 -1.70 -10.88
C GLN A 92 4.52 -2.50 -11.58
N ASP A 93 5.22 -1.87 -12.50
CA ASP A 93 6.49 -2.40 -12.99
C ASP A 93 7.54 -2.42 -11.84
N PRO A 94 8.13 -3.59 -11.52
CA PRO A 94 9.06 -3.78 -10.41
C PRO A 94 10.35 -2.95 -10.52
N GLN A 95 10.65 -2.36 -11.68
CA GLN A 95 11.79 -1.47 -11.88
C GLN A 95 11.59 -0.09 -11.23
N PHE A 96 10.37 0.26 -10.85
CA PHE A 96 10.03 1.57 -10.29
C PHE A 96 9.75 1.54 -8.77
N GLY A 97 9.92 2.69 -8.12
CA GLY A 97 9.81 2.86 -6.66
C GLY A 97 8.45 3.32 -6.14
N HIS A 98 7.36 3.06 -6.87
CA HIS A 98 6.05 3.67 -6.64
C HIS A 98 5.09 2.88 -5.72
N CYS A 99 5.51 1.74 -5.16
CA CYS A 99 4.63 0.82 -4.43
C CYS A 99 3.87 1.47 -3.27
N GLY A 100 4.53 2.33 -2.51
CA GLY A 100 3.88 3.04 -1.42
C GLY A 100 2.80 4.02 -1.88
N GLN A 101 2.99 4.67 -3.04
CA GLN A 101 2.00 5.59 -3.61
C GLN A 101 0.75 4.83 -4.10
N TYR A 102 0.95 3.66 -4.72
CA TYR A 102 -0.16 2.78 -5.07
C TYR A 102 -0.90 2.28 -3.84
N CYS A 103 -0.20 1.99 -2.74
CA CYS A 103 -0.84 1.61 -1.46
C CYS A 103 -1.78 2.72 -0.95
N VAL A 104 -1.32 3.98 -0.95
CA VAL A 104 -2.14 5.12 -0.54
C VAL A 104 -3.33 5.31 -1.48
N LEU A 105 -3.12 5.22 -2.80
CA LEU A 105 -4.18 5.34 -3.79
C LEU A 105 -5.23 4.24 -3.65
N TRP A 106 -4.83 2.98 -3.48
CA TRP A 106 -5.75 1.88 -3.26
C TRP A 106 -6.58 2.08 -1.98
N LEU A 107 -5.94 2.50 -0.87
CA LEU A 107 -6.64 2.81 0.37
C LEU A 107 -7.65 3.97 0.20
N TYR A 108 -7.31 5.00 -0.58
CA TYR A 108 -8.25 6.07 -0.93
C TYR A 108 -9.52 5.50 -1.57
N TYR A 109 -9.40 4.68 -2.62
CA TYR A 109 -10.55 4.10 -3.30
C TYR A 109 -11.33 3.13 -2.39
N LEU A 110 -10.63 2.29 -1.62
CA LEU A 110 -11.25 1.35 -0.69
C LEU A 110 -12.09 2.08 0.37
N GLN A 111 -11.56 3.15 0.98
CA GLN A 111 -12.25 3.93 2.01
C GLN A 111 -13.52 4.63 1.49
N HIS A 112 -13.58 4.89 0.19
CA HIS A 112 -14.75 5.48 -0.47
C HIS A 112 -15.70 4.43 -1.07
N GLY A 113 -15.46 3.12 -0.83
CA GLY A 113 -16.29 2.05 -1.39
C GLY A 113 -16.13 1.88 -2.91
N LYS A 114 -15.01 2.32 -3.48
CA LYS A 114 -14.73 2.35 -4.93
C LYS A 114 -13.52 1.49 -5.31
N GLU A 115 -13.26 0.41 -4.57
CA GLU A 115 -12.12 -0.49 -4.81
C GLU A 115 -12.06 -0.96 -6.28
N ASP A 116 -13.19 -1.28 -6.90
CA ASP A 116 -13.21 -1.70 -8.31
C ASP A 116 -12.82 -0.60 -9.29
N ASP A 117 -13.10 0.67 -8.98
CA ASP A 117 -12.73 1.80 -9.83
C ASP A 117 -11.21 2.01 -9.84
N PHE A 118 -10.52 1.72 -8.74
CA PHE A 118 -9.06 1.71 -8.70
C PHE A 118 -8.49 0.74 -9.74
N TYR A 119 -8.98 -0.50 -9.77
CA TYR A 119 -8.48 -1.50 -10.73
C TYR A 119 -8.83 -1.16 -12.18
N LYS A 120 -9.92 -0.42 -12.43
CA LYS A 120 -10.26 0.04 -13.79
C LYS A 120 -9.24 1.02 -14.36
N LEU A 121 -8.52 1.78 -13.52
CA LEU A 121 -7.45 2.69 -13.97
C LEU A 121 -6.35 1.96 -14.76
N PHE A 122 -6.14 0.67 -14.47
CA PHE A 122 -5.06 -0.14 -15.03
C PHE A 122 -5.55 -1.18 -16.05
N LYS A 123 -6.87 -1.33 -16.19
CA LYS A 123 -7.49 -2.25 -17.18
C LYS A 123 -7.29 -1.83 -18.64
N GLN A 124 -6.79 -0.62 -18.91
CA GLN A 124 -6.51 -0.13 -20.27
C GLN A 124 -5.05 -0.34 -20.71
N LEU A 125 -4.22 -1.01 -19.90
CA LEU A 125 -2.81 -1.27 -20.20
C LEU A 125 -2.52 -2.73 -20.64
N GLY A 126 -3.55 -3.47 -21.00
CA GLY A 126 -3.47 -4.82 -21.58
C GLY A 126 -3.94 -4.86 -23.02
#